data_AF-A0A7W1Z1N4-F1
#
_entry.id   AF-A0A7W1Z1N4-F1
#
_cell.length_a   1.000
_cell.length_b   1.000
_cell.length_c   1.000
_cell.angle_alpha   90.00
_cell.angle_beta   90.00
_cell.angle_gamma   90.00
#
_symmetry.space_group_name_H-M   'P 1'
#
loop_
_entity.id
_entity.type
_entity.pdbx_description
1 polymer ?
#
loop_
_entity_poly.entity_id
_entity_poly.type
_entity_poly.pdbx_seq_one_letter_code
_entity_poly.pdbx_strand_id
1 'polypeptide(L)'
;MALKKGDIIDERKRYPDSCGLVLKVMSGGEGFEKIRCCGHDLTQEDLVPSFNQERGRRAGALAVGMPLNEKIVATESCGLRLMVMAGGEGFQEVICCGHSFGASAIQSLEFGQMRGEDPGHEHTPNTPHQGTA
;
A
#
# COMPACT_ATOMS: atom_id res chain seq x y z
N MET A 1 17.59 -8.91 8.60
CA MET A 1 16.82 -9.23 9.83
C MET A 1 15.36 -9.01 9.50
N ALA A 2 14.47 -9.85 10.02
CA ALA A 2 13.09 -9.93 9.56
C ALA A 2 12.15 -9.03 10.39
N LEU A 3 11.24 -8.30 9.73
CA LEU A 3 10.04 -7.76 10.37
C LEU A 3 9.11 -8.90 10.78
N LYS A 4 8.42 -8.76 11.91
CA LYS A 4 7.42 -9.72 12.37
C LYS A 4 6.01 -9.18 12.12
N LYS A 5 5.05 -10.10 12.01
CA LYS A 5 3.63 -9.73 11.96
C LYS A 5 3.25 -8.97 13.23
N GLY A 6 2.63 -7.81 13.05
CA GLY A 6 2.19 -6.93 14.12
C GLY A 6 3.16 -5.82 14.48
N ASP A 7 4.37 -5.83 13.92
CA ASP A 7 5.31 -4.72 14.05
C ASP A 7 4.74 -3.44 13.45
N ILE A 8 5.06 -2.31 14.07
CA ILE A 8 4.61 -0.99 13.63
C ILE A 8 5.85 -0.11 13.47
N ILE A 9 6.05 0.43 12.27
CA ILE A 9 7.11 1.38 11.96
C ILE A 9 6.50 2.78 12.11
N ASP A 10 7.10 3.62 12.95
CA ASP A 10 6.67 5.00 13.14
C ASP A 10 7.85 5.95 12.89
N GLU A 11 7.71 6.77 11.85
CA GLU A 11 8.74 7.74 11.45
C GLU A 11 8.99 8.79 12.53
N ARG A 12 7.95 9.21 13.26
CA ARG A 12 8.06 10.26 14.29
C ARG A 12 8.91 9.84 15.49
N LYS A 13 9.08 8.53 15.70
CA LYS A 13 10.01 8.00 16.71
C LYS A 13 11.40 8.59 16.56
N ARG A 14 11.91 8.68 15.32
CA ARG A 14 13.26 9.18 15.02
C ARG A 14 13.23 10.57 14.39
N TYR A 15 12.14 10.91 13.69
CA TYR A 15 11.96 12.16 12.96
C TYR A 15 10.60 12.81 13.28
N PRO A 16 10.45 13.45 14.46
CA PRO A 16 9.19 14.05 14.88
C PRO A 16 8.70 15.19 13.97
N ASP A 17 9.62 15.82 13.21
CA ASP A 17 9.35 16.92 12.28
C ASP A 17 8.84 16.47 10.90
N SER A 18 8.87 15.16 10.63
CA SER A 18 8.46 14.61 9.33
C SER A 18 6.94 14.46 9.17
N CYS A 19 6.55 14.05 7.96
CA CYS A 19 5.17 13.80 7.52
C CYS A 19 4.39 12.85 8.46
N GLY A 20 5.10 11.99 9.20
CA GLY A 20 4.55 11.17 10.28
C GLY A 20 3.95 9.88 9.76
N LEU A 21 4.67 9.23 8.84
CA LEU A 21 4.27 7.94 8.28
C LEU A 21 4.26 6.86 9.37
N VAL A 22 3.18 6.10 9.39
CA VAL A 22 3.05 4.89 10.20
C VAL A 22 2.60 3.71 9.36
N LEU A 23 3.38 2.64 9.42
CA LEU A 23 3.13 1.41 8.71
C LEU A 23 3.03 0.25 9.69
N LYS A 24 2.01 -0.59 9.54
CA LYS A 24 1.84 -1.81 10.31
C LYS A 24 2.10 -3.03 9.46
N VAL A 25 2.95 -3.93 9.93
CA VAL A 25 3.25 -5.20 9.29
C VAL A 25 2.08 -6.15 9.51
N MET A 26 1.39 -6.48 8.42
CA MET A 26 0.30 -7.46 8.40
C MET A 26 0.83 -8.88 8.22
N SER A 27 1.84 -9.05 7.38
CA SER A 27 2.44 -10.36 7.08
C SER A 27 3.75 -10.20 6.30
N GLY A 28 4.57 -11.25 6.26
CA GLY A 28 5.87 -11.22 5.59
C GLY A 28 6.90 -10.33 6.30
N GLY A 29 7.98 -10.00 5.57
CA GLY A 29 9.03 -9.11 6.06
C GLY A 29 10.37 -9.75 6.41
N GLU A 30 10.58 -11.00 5.99
CA GLU A 30 11.85 -11.71 6.22
C GLU A 30 13.06 -11.05 5.57
N GLY A 31 12.88 -10.38 4.43
CA GLY A 31 13.93 -9.64 3.75
C GLY A 31 13.72 -8.13 3.72
N PHE A 32 12.95 -7.58 4.65
CA PHE A 32 12.82 -6.13 4.78
C PHE A 32 14.18 -5.48 5.06
N GLU A 33 14.53 -4.45 4.30
CA GLU A 33 15.77 -3.70 4.48
C GLU A 33 15.49 -2.32 5.08
N LYS A 34 14.71 -1.50 4.36
CA LYS A 34 14.42 -0.11 4.75
C LYS A 34 13.25 0.49 3.98
N ILE A 35 12.67 1.56 4.50
CA ILE A 35 11.60 2.35 3.87
C ILE A 35 12.11 3.77 3.70
N ARG A 36 11.94 4.34 2.52
CA ARG A 36 12.21 5.75 2.28
C ARG A 36 10.94 6.58 2.37
N CYS A 37 10.94 7.51 3.31
CA CYS A 37 9.85 8.47 3.49
C CYS A 37 10.43 9.84 3.84
N CYS A 38 9.96 10.89 3.15
CA CYS A 38 10.41 12.26 3.34
C CYS A 38 11.96 12.43 3.23
N GLY A 39 12.67 11.51 2.56
CA GLY A 39 14.13 11.50 2.42
C GLY A 39 14.87 10.77 3.55
N HIS A 40 14.14 10.18 4.49
CA HIS A 40 14.65 9.41 5.62
C HIS A 40 14.53 7.91 5.36
N ASP A 41 15.58 7.16 5.71
CA ASP A 41 15.59 5.70 5.67
C ASP A 41 15.12 5.13 7.02
N LEU A 42 13.90 4.63 7.06
CA LEU A 42 13.30 3.95 8.22
C LEU A 42 13.63 2.46 8.17
N THR A 43 14.08 1.92 9.29
CA THR A 43 14.50 0.52 9.40
C THR A 43 13.77 -0.17 10.57
N GLN A 44 14.18 -1.39 10.93
CA GLN A 44 13.62 -2.07 12.10
C GLN A 44 13.88 -1.31 13.42
N GLU A 45 14.86 -0.40 13.46
CA GLU A 45 15.15 0.39 14.65
C GLU A 45 14.00 1.35 14.99
N ASP A 46 13.25 1.74 13.95
CA ASP A 46 12.10 2.64 14.00
C ASP A 46 10.79 1.92 14.40
N LEU A 47 10.89 0.65 14.80
CA LEU A 47 9.78 -0.13 15.30
C LEU A 47 9.28 0.37 16.66
N VAL A 48 7.98 0.58 16.76
CA VAL A 48 7.27 0.93 17.97
C VAL A 48 6.35 -0.22 18.40
N PRO A 49 6.26 -0.51 19.71
CA PRO A 49 5.42 -1.59 20.22
C PRO A 49 3.92 -1.26 20.13
N SER A 50 3.56 0.01 19.96
CA SER A 50 2.17 0.45 19.83
C SER A 50 2.09 1.76 19.05
N PHE A 51 1.07 1.84 18.20
CA PHE A 51 0.74 3.06 17.48
C PHE A 51 0.03 4.03 18.42
N ASN A 52 0.63 5.19 18.67
CA ASN A 52 -0.07 6.29 19.29
C ASN A 52 -0.70 7.16 18.19
N GLN A 53 -2.03 7.28 18.17
CA GLN A 53 -2.74 8.06 17.15
C GLN A 53 -2.69 9.55 17.50
N GLU A 54 -1.50 10.16 17.45
CA GLU A 54 -1.35 11.60 17.67
C GLU A 54 -1.94 12.41 16.51
N ARG A 55 -2.75 13.41 16.86
CA ARG A 55 -3.51 14.27 15.95
C ARG A 55 -2.54 15.28 15.32
N GLY A 56 -2.24 15.14 14.02
CA GLY A 56 -1.30 16.03 13.30
C GLY A 56 -0.47 15.40 12.18
N ARG A 57 -0.68 14.11 11.87
CA ARG A 57 -0.02 13.43 10.74
C ARG A 57 -0.63 13.87 9.41
N ARG A 58 0.21 14.12 8.40
CA ARG A 58 -0.25 14.57 7.08
C ARG A 58 -0.53 13.35 6.19
N ALA A 59 -1.80 13.14 5.89
CA ALA A 59 -2.23 12.10 4.95
C ALA A 59 -1.82 12.52 3.53
N GLY A 60 -1.08 11.65 2.85
CA GLY A 60 -0.59 11.88 1.49
C GLY A 60 -1.47 11.27 0.42
N ALA A 61 -0.86 10.98 -0.73
CA ALA A 61 -1.44 10.11 -1.76
C ALA A 61 -1.71 8.69 -1.24
N LEU A 62 -1.00 8.27 -0.18
CA LEU A 62 -1.31 7.06 0.56
C LEU A 62 -2.55 7.26 1.43
N ALA A 63 -3.65 6.61 1.05
CA ALA A 63 -4.84 6.55 1.90
C ALA A 63 -4.55 5.76 3.19
N VAL A 64 -5.01 6.30 4.33
CA VAL A 64 -4.99 5.59 5.60
C VAL A 64 -5.87 4.34 5.49
N GLY A 65 -5.35 3.20 5.94
CA GLY A 65 -5.99 1.89 5.81
C GLY A 65 -5.61 1.15 4.52
N MET A 66 -4.82 1.76 3.63
CA MET A 66 -4.39 1.09 2.41
C MET A 66 -3.38 -0.04 2.71
N PRO A 67 -3.64 -1.27 2.23
CA PRO A 67 -2.68 -2.36 2.32
C PRO A 67 -1.64 -2.24 1.20
N LEU A 68 -0.37 -2.13 1.56
CA LEU A 68 0.76 -2.26 0.65
C LEU A 68 1.20 -3.71 0.63
N ASN A 69 1.12 -4.35 -0.53
CA ASN A 69 1.50 -5.75 -0.65
C ASN A 69 2.51 -5.92 -1.78
N GLU A 70 3.71 -6.31 -1.41
CA GLU A 70 4.82 -6.57 -2.32
C GLU A 70 4.44 -7.63 -3.38
N LYS A 71 3.63 -8.63 -3.01
CA LYS A 71 3.16 -9.67 -3.95
C LYS A 71 2.41 -9.14 -5.17
N ILE A 72 1.87 -7.93 -5.09
CA ILE A 72 1.16 -7.31 -6.22
C ILE A 72 2.16 -6.81 -7.28
N VAL A 73 3.35 -6.40 -6.84
CA VAL A 73 4.40 -5.84 -7.71
C VAL A 73 5.36 -6.93 -8.16
N ALA A 74 5.69 -7.85 -7.24
CA ALA A 74 6.61 -8.95 -7.47
C ALA A 74 6.01 -10.22 -6.89
N THR A 75 5.40 -11.03 -7.76
CA THR A 75 4.73 -12.30 -7.39
C THR A 75 5.69 -13.30 -6.74
N GLU A 76 6.99 -13.19 -7.03
CA GLU A 76 8.05 -14.07 -6.51
C GLU A 76 8.78 -13.52 -5.26
N SER A 77 8.35 -12.38 -4.70
CA SER A 77 9.00 -11.81 -3.53
C SER A 77 8.56 -12.45 -2.20
N CYS A 78 9.29 -12.08 -1.14
CA CYS A 78 9.16 -12.51 0.25
C CYS A 78 7.80 -12.21 0.91
N GLY A 79 6.87 -11.57 0.19
CA GLY A 79 5.45 -11.48 0.56
C GLY A 79 5.17 -10.42 1.60
N LEU A 80 5.97 -9.36 1.62
CA LEU A 80 5.83 -8.26 2.57
C LEU A 80 4.49 -7.55 2.39
N ARG A 81 3.67 -7.58 3.44
CA ARG A 81 2.38 -6.89 3.51
C ARG A 81 2.40 -5.89 4.65
N LEU A 82 2.35 -4.62 4.29
CA LEU A 82 2.26 -3.48 5.19
C LEU A 82 0.86 -2.85 5.07
N MET A 83 0.44 -2.11 6.08
CA MET A 83 -0.80 -1.36 6.07
C MET A 83 -0.52 0.04 6.59
N VAL A 84 -0.96 1.05 5.86
CA VAL A 84 -0.82 2.46 6.26
C VAL A 84 -1.77 2.72 7.42
N MET A 85 -1.23 2.99 8.60
CA MET A 85 -2.03 3.35 9.78
C MET A 85 -2.27 4.87 9.86
N ALA A 86 -1.31 5.67 9.40
CA ALA A 86 -1.42 7.13 9.31
C ALA A 86 -0.26 7.73 8.49
N GLY A 87 -0.42 8.98 8.06
CA GLY A 87 0.64 9.75 7.38
C GLY A 87 0.79 9.38 5.90
N GLY A 88 2.00 9.53 5.36
CA GLY A 88 2.33 9.09 4.00
C GLY A 88 2.34 10.18 2.92
N GLU A 89 2.42 11.46 3.30
CA GLU A 89 2.66 12.57 2.35
C GLU A 89 3.94 12.39 1.53
N GLY A 90 5.04 11.97 2.17
CA GLY A 90 6.34 11.84 1.51
C GLY A 90 6.84 10.40 1.35
N PHE A 91 5.93 9.42 1.39
CA PHE A 91 6.33 8.02 1.16
C PHE A 91 6.84 7.86 -0.28
N GLN A 92 8.04 7.29 -0.42
CA GLN A 92 8.67 7.07 -1.71
C GLN A 92 8.61 5.59 -2.07
N GLU A 93 9.33 4.76 -1.33
CA GLU A 93 9.52 3.34 -1.64
C GLU A 93 9.92 2.51 -0.41
N VAL A 94 9.63 1.22 -0.47
CA VAL A 94 10.04 0.19 0.50
C VAL A 94 11.01 -0.73 -0.22
N ILE A 95 12.18 -0.95 0.36
CA ILE A 95 13.20 -1.88 -0.13
C ILE A 95 13.15 -3.17 0.68
N CYS A 96 12.95 -4.29 -0.02
CA CYS A 96 12.81 -5.60 0.57
C CYS A 96 13.34 -6.66 -0.41
N CYS A 97 14.24 -7.54 0.06
CA CYS A 97 14.87 -8.58 -0.73
C CYS A 97 15.59 -8.03 -2.00
N GLY A 98 16.11 -6.80 -1.97
CA GLY A 98 16.68 -6.13 -3.15
C GLY A 98 15.66 -5.56 -4.16
N HIS A 99 14.36 -5.68 -3.89
CA HIS A 99 13.30 -5.08 -4.69
C HIS A 99 12.75 -3.84 -3.99
N SER A 100 12.65 -2.74 -4.73
CA SER A 100 11.95 -1.55 -4.25
C SER A 100 10.52 -1.48 -4.79
N PHE A 101 9.54 -1.32 -3.90
CA PHE A 101 8.15 -1.11 -4.24
C PHE A 101 7.60 0.12 -3.51
N GLY A 102 6.98 1.03 -4.23
CA GLY A 102 6.67 2.38 -3.73
C GLY A 102 5.36 2.96 -4.23
N ALA A 103 5.16 4.26 -4.04
CA ALA A 103 3.95 4.99 -4.46
C ALA A 103 3.61 4.78 -5.94
N SER A 104 4.61 4.59 -6.81
CA SER A 104 4.39 4.29 -8.23
C SER A 104 3.78 2.91 -8.47
N ALA A 105 4.03 1.93 -7.62
CA ALA A 105 3.36 0.62 -7.69
C ALA A 105 1.90 0.70 -7.22
N ILE A 106 1.60 1.68 -6.37
CA ILE A 106 0.27 1.95 -5.84
C ILE A 106 -0.57 2.71 -6.87
N GLN A 107 0.01 3.67 -7.58
CA GLN A 107 -0.63 4.30 -8.74
C GLN A 107 -0.98 3.27 -9.82
N SER A 108 -0.14 2.26 -10.04
CA SER A 108 -0.48 1.14 -10.94
C SER A 108 -1.65 0.28 -10.43
N LEU A 109 -1.88 0.21 -9.11
CA LEU A 109 -3.08 -0.41 -8.53
C LEU A 109 -4.33 0.44 -8.72
N GLU A 110 -4.22 1.76 -8.55
CA GLU A 110 -5.33 2.69 -8.81
C GLU A 110 -5.70 2.72 -10.30
N PHE A 111 -4.73 2.58 -11.21
CA PHE A 111 -4.98 2.39 -12.65
C PHE A 111 -5.51 0.99 -13.01
N GLY A 112 -5.39 0.01 -12.11
CA GLY A 112 -5.97 -1.34 -12.29
C GLY A 112 -7.47 -1.42 -11.98
N GLN A 113 -8.06 -0.39 -11.36
CA GLN A 113 -9.50 -0.29 -11.07
C GLN A 113 -10.19 0.90 -11.73
N MET A 114 -9.67 1.38 -12.86
CA MET A 114 -10.48 2.09 -13.87
C MET A 114 -10.34 1.42 -15.24
N ARG A 115 -10.70 0.14 -15.29
CA ARG A 115 -11.36 -0.40 -16.49
C ARG A 115 -12.74 -0.90 -16.12
N GLY A 116 -13.55 0.04 -15.62
CA GLY A 116 -14.98 -0.04 -15.82
C GLY A 116 -15.26 0.26 -17.28
N GLU A 117 -15.19 -0.77 -18.11
CA GLU A 117 -16.00 -0.85 -19.31
C GLU A 117 -16.43 -2.32 -19.44
N ASP A 118 -17.39 -2.70 -18.59
CA ASP A 118 -18.45 -3.59 -19.04
C ASP A 118 -19.62 -2.70 -19.46
N PRO A 119 -19.89 -2.61 -20.76
CA PRO A 119 -21.24 -2.42 -21.26
C PRO A 119 -21.47 -3.61 -22.19
N GLY A 120 -21.73 -4.78 -21.61
CA GLY A 120 -21.76 -5.99 -22.39
C GLY A 120 -22.65 -7.08 -21.87
N HIS A 121 -23.64 -6.74 -21.03
CA HIS A 121 -24.81 -7.57 -20.81
C HIS A 121 -25.22 -8.22 -22.12
N GLU A 122 -25.09 -9.55 -22.18
CA GLU A 122 -25.55 -10.40 -23.26
C GLU A 122 -27.08 -10.26 -23.32
N HIS A 123 -27.52 -9.20 -24.00
CA HIS A 123 -28.91 -8.90 -24.22
C HIS A 123 -29.40 -9.94 -25.22
N THR A 124 -30.04 -10.98 -24.68
CA THR A 124 -30.90 -11.91 -25.41
C THR A 124 -31.51 -11.27 -26.66
N PRO A 125 -31.40 -11.87 -27.86
CA PRO A 125 -32.14 -11.39 -29.02
C PRO A 125 -33.61 -11.78 -28.87
N ASN A 126 -34.35 -11.06 -28.04
CA ASN A 126 -35.80 -10.98 -28.14
C ASN A 126 -36.13 -9.73 -28.96
N THR A 127 -36.20 -9.90 -30.27
CA THR A 127 -36.89 -8.95 -31.17
C THR A 127 -38.05 -9.69 -31.84
N PRO A 128 -39.07 -8.96 -32.34
CA PRO A 128 -40.45 -9.15 -31.93
C PRO A 128 -41.25 -9.86 -33.03
N HIS A 129 -42.43 -10.32 -32.62
CA HIS A 129 -43.56 -10.75 -33.43
C HIS A 129 -43.62 -10.04 -34.81
N GLN A 130 -43.25 -10.74 -35.89
CA GLN A 130 -43.66 -10.37 -37.24
C GLN A 130 -45.10 -10.81 -37.45
N GLY A 131 -46.02 -9.86 -37.42
CA GLY A 131 -47.31 -10.01 -38.08
C GLY A 131 -47.09 -10.09 -39.59
N THR A 132 -47.59 -11.16 -40.20
CA THR A 132 -47.68 -11.25 -41.65
C THR A 132 -49.11 -11.68 -42.00
N ALA A 133 -49.75 -10.82 -42.80
CA ALA A 133 -50.86 -11.04 -43.75
C ALA A 133 -52.04 -11.92 -43.33
#